data_AF-A0A9W4QYH3-F1
#
_entry.id   AF-A0A9W4QYH3-F1
#
_cell.length_a   1.000
_cell.length_b   1.000
_cell.length_c   1.000
_cell.angle_alpha   90.00
_cell.angle_beta   90.00
_cell.angle_gamma   90.00
#
_symmetry.space_group_name_H-M   'P 1'
#
loop_
_entity.id
_entity.type
_entity.pdbx_description
1 polymer ?
#
loop_
_entity_poly.entity_id
_entity_poly.type
_entity_poly.pdbx_seq_one_letter_code
_entity_poly.pdbx_strand_id
1 'polypeptide(L)'
;MWIHYPIIFLITQMCLLWLLTMGLRIAAFKQKKVSVSDIQFIEKSHFPKTAMLVGNSYDNQFQQSTLFIVLLCLLSQQNIEGHFWYVISTFFVLARYWHCIEHILCKNLLLRTLSFALASACFFIAWFGYLYTCLNDILLF
;
A
#
# COMPACT_ATOMS: atom_id res chain seq x y z
N MET A 1 19.93 3.63 9.07
CA MET A 1 18.88 4.52 9.64
C MET A 1 17.75 4.94 8.66
N TRP A 2 17.96 4.94 7.35
CA TRP A 2 16.97 5.43 6.37
C TRP A 2 15.71 4.55 6.24
N ILE A 3 15.79 3.27 6.62
CA ILE A 3 14.72 2.27 6.46
C ILE A 3 13.43 2.65 7.19
N HIS A 4 13.52 3.39 8.30
CA HIS A 4 12.34 3.79 9.07
C HIS A 4 11.43 4.75 8.30
N TYR A 5 11.98 5.60 7.42
CA TYR A 5 11.18 6.57 6.67
C TYR A 5 10.11 5.88 5.79
N PRO A 6 10.46 4.99 4.83
CA PRO A 6 9.45 4.35 4.00
C PRO A 6 8.45 3.53 4.82
N ILE A 7 8.87 2.86 5.91
CA ILE A 7 7.97 2.13 6.80
C ILE A 7 6.92 3.07 7.42
N ILE A 8 7.37 4.19 8.00
CA ILE A 8 6.47 5.18 8.63
C ILE A 8 5.49 5.74 7.62
N PHE A 9 5.93 6.08 6.40
CA PHE A 9 5.04 6.59 5.36
C PHE A 9 3.98 5.56 4.94
N LEU A 10 4.36 4.29 4.74
CA LEU A 10 3.40 3.23 4.37
C LEU A 10 2.38 2.99 5.50
N ILE A 11 2.83 2.91 6.75
CA ILE A 11 1.94 2.75 7.91
C ILE A 11 1.02 3.96 8.03
N THR A 12 1.53 5.17 7.86
CA THR A 12 0.73 6.40 7.90
C THR A 12 -0.36 6.36 6.84
N GLN A 13 -0.03 5.97 5.60
CA GLN A 13 -1.00 5.83 4.52
C GLN A 13 -2.09 4.80 4.85
N MET A 14 -1.71 3.63 5.39
CA MET A 14 -2.66 2.60 5.82
C MET A 14 -3.59 3.10 6.93
N CYS A 15 -3.04 3.77 7.95
CA CYS A 15 -3.80 4.33 9.07
C CYS A 15 -4.79 5.41 8.61
N LEU A 16 -4.34 6.31 7.72
CA LEU A 16 -5.22 7.35 7.16
C LEU A 16 -6.38 6.72 6.38
N LEU A 17 -6.10 5.74 5.52
CA LEU A 17 -7.13 5.04 4.78
C LEU A 17 -8.09 4.28 5.70
N TRP A 18 -7.58 3.63 6.75
CA TRP A 18 -8.39 2.94 7.74
C TRP A 18 -9.38 3.88 8.43
N LEU A 19 -8.89 5.01 8.93
CA LEU A 19 -9.72 6.03 9.59
C LEU A 19 -10.75 6.64 8.64
N LEU A 20 -10.36 6.90 7.39
CA LEU A 20 -11.29 7.41 6.37
C LEU A 20 -12.37 6.39 6.02
N THR A 21 -12.01 5.12 5.79
CA THR A 21 -12.97 4.04 5.54
C THR A 21 -13.92 3.89 6.71
N MET A 22 -13.41 3.88 7.94
CA MET A 22 -14.23 3.79 9.16
C MET A 22 -15.20 4.97 9.27
N GLY A 23 -14.70 6.20 9.12
CA GLY A 23 -15.53 7.42 9.18
C GLY A 23 -16.64 7.44 8.13
N LEU A 24 -16.33 7.06 6.88
CA LEU A 24 -17.32 6.98 5.80
C LEU A 24 -18.39 5.91 6.05
N ARG A 25 -18.00 4.75 6.60
CA ARG A 25 -18.95 3.68 6.96
C ARG A 25 -19.86 4.10 8.12
N ILE A 26 -19.31 4.74 9.15
CA ILE A 26 -20.10 5.27 10.29
C ILE A 26 -21.07 6.36 9.80
N ALA A 27 -20.61 7.27 8.94
CA ALA A 27 -21.47 8.32 8.38
C ALA A 27 -22.61 7.75 7.52
N ALA A 28 -22.32 6.74 6.69
CA ALA A 28 -23.33 6.06 5.87
C ALA A 28 -24.41 5.38 6.74
N PHE A 29 -24.00 4.72 7.82
CA PHE A 29 -24.92 4.11 8.80
C PHE A 29 -25.78 5.16 9.51
N LYS A 30 -25.17 6.23 10.05
CA LYS A 30 -25.90 7.32 10.73
C LYS A 30 -26.91 8.01 9.81
N GLN A 31 -26.63 8.10 8.52
CA GLN A 31 -27.53 8.68 7.52
C GLN A 31 -28.66 7.73 7.09
N LYS A 32 -28.79 6.53 7.71
CA LYS A 32 -29.73 5.47 7.32
C LYS A 32 -29.64 5.07 5.84
N LYS A 33 -28.48 5.32 5.20
CA LYS A 33 -28.23 4.93 3.81
C LYS A 33 -27.91 3.45 3.65
N VAL A 34 -27.68 2.76 4.78
CA VAL A 34 -27.27 1.35 4.85
C VAL A 34 -27.97 0.73 6.07
N SER A 35 -28.63 -0.41 5.89
CA SER A 35 -29.29 -1.16 6.96
C SER A 35 -28.27 -1.97 7.79
N VAL A 36 -28.65 -2.40 9.00
CA VAL A 36 -27.80 -3.27 9.83
C VAL A 36 -27.48 -4.59 9.12
N SER A 37 -28.42 -5.11 8.32
CA SER A 37 -28.22 -6.31 7.49
C SER A 37 -27.17 -6.10 6.40
N ASP A 38 -27.14 -4.96 5.72
CA ASP A 38 -26.14 -4.67 4.67
C ASP A 38 -24.71 -4.60 5.24
N ILE A 39 -24.57 -4.14 6.49
CA ILE A 39 -23.31 -4.13 7.22
C ILE A 39 -22.90 -5.54 7.64
N GLN A 40 -23.87 -6.37 8.06
CA GLN A 40 -23.62 -7.76 8.48
C GLN A 40 -23.18 -8.67 7.32
N PHE A 41 -23.67 -8.45 6.10
CA PHE A 41 -23.32 -9.27 4.93
C PHE A 41 -22.16 -8.71 4.08
N ILE A 42 -21.59 -7.56 4.45
CA ILE A 42 -20.52 -6.87 3.69
C ILE A 42 -20.94 -6.69 2.22
N GLU A 43 -22.20 -6.35 1.97
CA GLU A 43 -22.65 -6.08 0.61
C GLU A 43 -22.12 -4.71 0.17
N LYS A 44 -20.92 -4.73 -0.43
CA LYS A 44 -20.22 -3.53 -0.91
C LYS A 44 -21.10 -2.72 -1.88
N SER A 45 -22.06 -3.34 -2.57
CA SER A 45 -23.02 -2.71 -3.50
C SER A 45 -23.89 -1.62 -2.87
N HIS A 46 -24.20 -1.71 -1.57
CA HIS A 46 -25.11 -0.78 -0.88
C HIS A 46 -24.36 0.41 -0.25
N PHE A 47 -23.03 0.38 -0.24
CA PHE A 47 -22.24 1.49 0.28
C PHE A 47 -22.14 2.64 -0.73
N PRO A 48 -22.07 3.89 -0.25
CA PRO A 48 -21.74 5.02 -1.11
C PRO A 48 -20.46 4.75 -1.88
N LYS A 49 -20.43 5.10 -3.18
CA LYS A 49 -19.29 4.84 -4.08
C LYS A 49 -17.94 5.28 -3.47
N THR A 50 -17.91 6.42 -2.79
CA THR A 50 -16.71 6.91 -2.09
C THR A 50 -16.23 5.96 -0.98
N ALA A 51 -17.14 5.41 -0.17
CA ALA A 51 -16.80 4.46 0.88
C ALA A 51 -16.24 3.14 0.30
N MET A 52 -16.81 2.68 -0.82
CA MET A 52 -16.28 1.52 -1.54
C MET A 52 -14.87 1.78 -2.08
N LEU A 53 -14.66 2.92 -2.73
CA LEU A 53 -13.37 3.26 -3.35
C LEU A 53 -12.25 3.42 -2.33
N VAL A 54 -12.52 4.10 -1.20
CA VAL A 54 -11.53 4.25 -0.13
C VAL A 54 -11.25 2.90 0.54
N GLY A 55 -12.29 2.08 0.78
CA GLY A 55 -12.11 0.72 1.32
C GLY A 55 -11.30 -0.20 0.41
N ASN A 56 -11.55 -0.18 -0.91
CA ASN A 56 -10.75 -0.95 -1.85
C ASN A 56 -9.30 -0.45 -1.96
N SER A 57 -9.09 0.87 -1.86
CA SER A 57 -7.75 1.45 -1.79
C SER A 57 -7.01 1.00 -0.53
N TYR A 58 -7.70 0.95 0.62
CA TYR A 58 -7.19 0.40 1.87
C TYR A 58 -6.75 -1.06 1.72
N ASP A 59 -7.65 -1.92 1.21
CA ASP A 59 -7.34 -3.35 0.98
C ASP A 59 -6.11 -3.51 0.06
N ASN A 60 -5.96 -2.67 -0.97
CA ASN A 60 -4.82 -2.70 -1.87
C ASN A 60 -3.49 -2.35 -1.19
N GLN A 61 -3.49 -1.42 -0.21
CA GLN A 61 -2.27 -1.10 0.55
C GLN A 61 -1.77 -2.31 1.35
N PHE A 62 -2.65 -3.13 1.90
CA PHE A 62 -2.24 -4.30 2.71
C PHE A 62 -1.62 -5.44 1.91
N GLN A 63 -1.72 -5.45 0.59
CA GLN A 63 -1.14 -6.50 -0.24
C GLN A 63 0.36 -6.26 -0.48
N GLN A 64 0.70 -5.30 -1.34
CA GLN A 64 2.09 -5.05 -1.72
C GLN A 64 2.87 -4.33 -0.63
N SER A 65 2.27 -3.35 0.05
CA SER A 65 3.02 -2.55 1.03
C SER A 65 3.38 -3.34 2.27
N THR A 66 2.56 -4.30 2.70
CA THR A 66 2.92 -5.21 3.81
C THR A 66 4.13 -6.06 3.46
N LEU A 67 4.14 -6.69 2.28
CA LEU A 67 5.29 -7.46 1.81
C LEU A 67 6.54 -6.57 1.66
N PHE A 68 6.38 -5.32 1.22
CA PHE A 68 7.49 -4.38 1.13
C PHE A 68 8.03 -3.97 2.51
N ILE A 69 7.17 -3.79 3.51
CA ILE A 69 7.60 -3.56 4.91
C ILE A 69 8.40 -4.77 5.42
N VAL A 70 7.94 -6.00 5.14
CA VAL A 70 8.69 -7.22 5.50
C VAL A 70 10.08 -7.21 4.87
N LEU A 71 10.19 -6.88 3.58
CA LEU A 71 11.48 -6.75 2.90
C LEU A 71 12.39 -5.72 3.59
N LEU A 72 11.87 -4.56 3.95
CA LEU A 72 12.62 -3.51 4.66
C LEU A 72 13.11 -3.99 6.04
N CYS A 73 12.30 -4.76 6.77
CA CYS A 73 12.70 -5.39 8.02
C CYS A 73 13.84 -6.41 7.82
N LEU A 74 13.77 -7.23 6.78
CA LEU A 74 14.83 -8.20 6.44
C LEU A 74 16.15 -7.50 6.12
N LEU A 75 16.11 -6.46 5.28
CA LEU A 75 17.28 -5.62 4.97
C LEU A 75 17.89 -5.05 6.26
N SER A 76 17.06 -4.52 7.16
CA SER A 76 17.52 -3.99 8.44
C SER A 76 18.14 -5.06 9.34
N GLN A 77 17.55 -6.26 9.40
CA GLN A 77 18.04 -7.35 10.25
C GLN A 77 19.40 -7.88 9.77
N GLN A 78 19.61 -7.91 8.45
CA GLN A 78 20.85 -8.38 7.83
C GLN A 78 21.89 -7.26 7.66
N ASN A 79 21.59 -6.03 8.13
CA ASN A 79 22.42 -4.84 7.93
C ASN A 79 22.75 -4.57 6.45
N ILE A 80 21.84 -4.93 5.54
CA ILE A 80 21.98 -4.65 4.12
C ILE A 80 21.60 -3.18 3.90
N GLU A 81 22.62 -2.37 3.61
CA GLU A 81 22.46 -0.94 3.33
C GLU A 81 22.93 -0.58 1.92
N GLY A 82 22.47 0.56 1.40
CA GLY A 82 22.91 1.08 0.12
C GLY A 82 21.97 2.11 -0.48
N HIS A 83 22.52 2.99 -1.32
CA HIS A 83 21.73 4.02 -2.02
C HIS A 83 20.64 3.42 -2.91
N PHE A 84 20.90 2.26 -3.51
CA PHE A 84 19.91 1.54 -4.31
C PHE A 84 18.61 1.29 -3.51
N TRP A 85 18.73 0.74 -2.30
CA TRP A 85 17.62 0.41 -1.42
C TRP A 85 16.83 1.65 -0.97
N TYR A 86 17.53 2.72 -0.67
CA TYR A 86 16.91 4.00 -0.33
C TYR A 86 16.11 4.58 -1.51
N VAL A 87 16.69 4.59 -2.71
CA VAL A 87 16.04 5.13 -3.91
C VAL A 87 14.82 4.30 -4.28
N ILE A 88 14.94 2.97 -4.37
CA ILE A 88 13.83 2.11 -4.79
C ILE A 88 12.66 2.15 -3.81
N SER A 89 12.93 2.21 -2.50
CA SER A 89 11.90 2.33 -1.47
C SER A 89 11.20 3.69 -1.49
N THR A 90 11.93 4.77 -1.77
CA THR A 90 11.34 6.10 -1.94
C THR A 90 10.39 6.13 -3.13
N PHE A 91 10.81 5.62 -4.29
CA PHE A 91 9.95 5.53 -5.47
C PHE A 91 8.74 4.64 -5.24
N PHE A 92 8.90 3.51 -4.56
CA PHE A 92 7.79 2.63 -4.18
C PHE A 92 6.75 3.42 -3.37
N VAL A 93 7.15 4.09 -2.29
CA VAL A 93 6.25 4.88 -1.44
C VAL A 93 5.53 5.97 -2.24
N LEU A 94 6.25 6.76 -3.04
CA LEU A 94 5.64 7.80 -3.87
C LEU A 94 4.60 7.23 -4.84
N ALA A 95 4.89 6.08 -5.47
CA ALA A 95 3.95 5.40 -6.35
C ALA A 95 2.71 4.89 -5.60
N ARG A 96 2.85 4.43 -4.34
CA ARG A 96 1.71 4.02 -3.49
C ARG A 96 0.80 5.19 -3.13
N TYR A 97 1.37 6.36 -2.81
CA TYR A 97 0.59 7.57 -2.56
C TYR A 97 -0.12 8.05 -3.83
N TRP A 98 0.58 8.07 -4.97
CA TRP A 98 -0.02 8.42 -6.26
C TRP A 98 -1.19 7.48 -6.61
N HIS A 99 -0.96 6.17 -6.54
CA HIS A 99 -2.01 5.19 -6.84
C HIS A 99 -3.25 5.38 -5.96
N CYS A 100 -3.06 5.63 -4.67
CA CYS A 100 -4.14 5.91 -3.73
C CYS A 100 -4.95 7.16 -4.13
N ILE A 101 -4.27 8.25 -4.49
CA ILE A 101 -4.91 9.49 -4.94
C ILE A 101 -5.75 9.25 -6.19
N GLU A 102 -5.21 8.58 -7.20
CA GLU A 102 -5.95 8.25 -8.43
C GLU A 102 -7.13 7.32 -8.17
N HIS A 103 -6.96 6.35 -7.25
CA HIS A 103 -8.01 5.42 -6.88
C HIS A 103 -9.19 6.13 -6.19
N ILE A 104 -8.91 7.09 -5.29
CA ILE A 104 -9.96 7.84 -4.58
C ILE A 104 -10.61 8.88 -5.50
N LEU A 105 -9.81 9.62 -6.28
CA LEU A 105 -10.33 10.69 -7.15
C LEU A 105 -11.09 10.14 -8.37
N CYS A 106 -10.82 8.90 -8.80
CA CYS A 106 -11.49 8.25 -9.93
C CYS A 106 -11.48 9.08 -11.23
N LYS A 107 -10.43 9.90 -11.44
CA LYS A 107 -10.36 10.79 -12.59
C LYS A 107 -9.90 10.07 -13.85
N ASN A 108 -8.89 9.23 -13.75
CA ASN A 108 -8.26 8.66 -14.92
C ASN A 108 -7.81 7.21 -14.70
N LEU A 109 -8.45 6.27 -15.39
CA LEU A 109 -8.13 4.84 -15.28
C LEU A 109 -6.68 4.55 -15.70
N LEU A 110 -6.18 5.24 -16.72
CA LEU A 110 -4.83 5.04 -17.23
C LEU A 110 -3.78 5.45 -16.19
N LEU A 111 -3.93 6.60 -15.54
CA LEU A 111 -3.01 7.04 -14.48
C LEU A 111 -3.06 6.11 -13.26
N ARG A 112 -4.23 5.58 -12.92
CA ARG A 112 -4.38 4.55 -11.87
C ARG A 112 -3.60 3.29 -12.20
N THR A 113 -3.66 2.83 -13.46
CA THR A 113 -2.93 1.64 -13.91
C THR A 113 -1.43 1.90 -13.96
N LEU A 114 -0.99 3.06 -14.45
CA LEU A 114 0.43 3.43 -14.50
C LEU A 114 1.06 3.53 -13.10
N SER A 115 0.38 4.18 -12.15
CA SER A 115 0.86 4.27 -10.77
C SER A 115 0.93 2.89 -10.09
N PHE A 116 -0.02 2.00 -10.37
CA PHE A 116 0.02 0.60 -9.91
C PHE A 116 1.20 -0.16 -10.53
N ALA A 117 1.41 -0.02 -11.84
CA ALA A 117 2.50 -0.66 -12.56
C ALA A 117 3.87 -0.18 -12.04
N LEU A 118 4.02 1.12 -11.80
CA LEU A 118 5.24 1.69 -11.22
C LEU A 118 5.53 1.13 -9.82
N ALA A 119 4.52 1.12 -8.94
CA ALA A 119 4.67 0.54 -7.60
C ALA A 119 5.04 -0.95 -7.66
N SER A 120 4.40 -1.70 -8.57
CA SER A 120 4.68 -3.13 -8.78
C SER A 120 6.08 -3.36 -9.33
N ALA A 121 6.56 -2.52 -10.26
CA ALA A 121 7.92 -2.60 -10.78
C ALA A 121 8.94 -2.36 -9.67
N CYS A 122 8.78 -1.30 -8.86
CA CYS A 122 9.65 -1.04 -7.72
C CYS A 122 9.65 -2.20 -6.71
N PHE A 123 8.47 -2.78 -6.45
CA PHE A 123 8.32 -3.94 -5.58
C PHE A 123 9.13 -5.14 -6.07
N PHE A 124 8.97 -5.54 -7.34
CA PHE A 124 9.68 -6.69 -7.90
C PHE A 124 11.19 -6.44 -8.01
N ILE A 125 11.61 -5.24 -8.42
CA ILE A 125 13.02 -4.86 -8.48
C ILE A 125 13.68 -5.00 -7.10
N ALA A 126 13.01 -4.53 -6.05
CA ALA A 126 13.54 -4.62 -4.69
C ALA A 126 13.63 -6.08 -4.20
N TRP A 127 12.59 -6.88 -4.40
CA TRP A 127 12.60 -8.30 -4.00
C TRP A 127 13.64 -9.12 -4.76
N PHE A 128 13.75 -8.96 -6.09
CA PHE A 128 14.76 -9.67 -6.87
C PHE A 128 16.17 -9.18 -6.56
N GLY A 129 16.36 -7.87 -6.35
CA GLY A 129 17.62 -7.34 -5.86
C GLY A 129 18.03 -7.98 -4.53
N TYR A 130 17.07 -8.26 -3.65
CA TYR A 130 17.33 -8.81 -2.33
C TYR A 130 17.75 -10.26 -2.41
N LEU A 131 16.99 -11.05 -3.17
CA LEU A 131 17.32 -12.45 -3.46
C LEU A 131 18.71 -12.57 -4.11
N TYR A 132 19.03 -11.67 -5.03
CA TYR A 132 20.36 -11.62 -5.65
C TYR A 132 21.47 -11.31 -4.64
N THR A 133 21.27 -10.32 -3.76
CA THR A 133 22.23 -10.03 -2.68
C THR A 133 22.44 -11.24 -1.78
N CYS A 134 21.37 -11.86 -1.29
CA CYS A 134 21.48 -13.05 -0.43
C CYS A 134 22.16 -14.23 -1.13
N LEU A 135 21.90 -14.46 -2.42
CA LEU A 135 22.52 -15.55 -3.16
C LEU A 135 24.04 -15.34 -3.30
N ASN A 136 24.48 -14.11 -3.57
CA ASN A 136 25.91 -13.81 -3.66
C ASN A 136 26.61 -13.97 -2.31
N ASP A 137 25.97 -13.55 -1.22
CA ASP A 137 26.54 -13.73 0.12
C ASP A 137 26.76 -15.21 0.43
N ILE A 138 25.82 -16.09 0.05
CA ILE A 138 25.93 -17.54 0.27
C ILE A 138 27.04 -18.17 -0.59
N LEU A 139 27.18 -17.76 -1.85
CA LEU A 139 28.16 -18.33 -2.79
C LEU A 139 29.61 -17.93 -2.50
N LEU A 140 29.83 -16.92 -1.66
CA LEU A 140 31.15 -16.44 -1.25
C LEU A 140 31.66 -17.12 0.04
N PHE A 141 30.87 -17.99 0.67
CA PHE A 141 31.29 -18.90 1.76
C PHE A 141 31.63 -20.29 1.21
#